data_AF-A0A2K9NPZ1-F1
#
_entry.id   AF-A0A2K9NPZ1-F1
#
_cell.length_a   1.000
_cell.length_b   1.000
_cell.length_c   1.000
_cell.angle_alpha   90.00
_cell.angle_beta   90.00
_cell.angle_gamma   90.00
#
_symmetry.space_group_name_H-M   'P 1'
#
loop_
_entity.id
_entity.type
_entity.pdbx_description
1 polymer ?
#
loop_
_entity_poly.entity_id
_entity_poly.type
_entity_poly.pdbx_seq_one_letter_code
_entity_poly.pdbx_strand_id
1 'polypeptide(L)'
;MKLQNKLSNLLIVLFLTLVSANLFAETKWEVATVFLGARENEEYQADVEANLKEISRIKTSAYLNVSAYREKESRPSKTKILTFLKNSFKDPKSKKALVIYGHGQGPEGLRDMPVTELKSLLKDLKMKLDITWFDACFLSNIEFLYELRGTSVYSIASEEAEFSSGLPFESLSDLPQNATAESAALMLAKSFIDSYSYLKDGKQRDAVSTSSATISVIDNAELEVFVAAFKKVSAIIQKLPAAEQSALKNKLAKKYAMDEKSLVDLGSLLIELRLTIKDQVIDQELTKLIRLLNIESVKKLKTNPRIKIEAPVPGAQMVFGFNNWENGHKAEYLDNPLFSEILNTKMFIAGPLSQEWPIKKFDGASTTVSPFAPGVNSFDYYFLDAKGKLISEALTITRSLDVVEVPQTKKAAGSFLVYSAYTQKVGSKAEKYTGMNIALFNSAPSMDYFELEFNQAVGWLKL
;
A
#
# COMPACT_ATOMS: atom_id res chain seq x y z
N MET A 1 -58.05 34.01 -8.74
CA MET A 1 -56.59 33.95 -8.94
C MET A 1 -55.78 34.18 -7.64
N LYS A 2 -56.18 33.59 -6.50
CA LYS A 2 -55.44 33.68 -5.21
C LYS A 2 -55.33 32.35 -4.44
N LEU A 3 -55.82 31.24 -5.00
CA LEU A 3 -55.75 29.91 -4.37
C LEU A 3 -54.69 28.97 -4.98
N GLN A 4 -54.22 29.23 -6.21
CA GLN A 4 -53.21 28.37 -6.86
C GLN A 4 -51.76 28.62 -6.36
N ASN A 5 -51.46 29.78 -5.77
CA ASN A 5 -50.10 30.09 -5.28
C ASN A 5 -49.79 29.55 -3.87
N LYS A 6 -50.76 28.98 -3.14
CA LYS A 6 -50.50 28.35 -1.83
C LYS A 6 -50.19 26.86 -1.93
N LEU A 7 -50.67 26.18 -2.98
CA LEU A 7 -50.42 24.75 -3.20
C LEU A 7 -49.03 24.47 -3.78
N SER A 8 -48.46 25.38 -4.59
CA SER A 8 -47.09 25.24 -5.10
C SER A 8 -46.05 25.35 -3.99
N ASN A 9 -46.22 26.27 -3.05
CA ASN A 9 -45.29 26.41 -1.92
C ASN A 9 -45.41 25.27 -0.90
N LEU A 10 -46.60 24.67 -0.73
CA LEU A 10 -46.77 23.51 0.15
C LEU A 10 -46.15 22.24 -0.46
N LEU A 11 -46.25 22.06 -1.79
CA LEU A 11 -45.62 20.94 -2.49
C LEU A 11 -44.09 21.07 -2.53
N ILE A 12 -43.57 22.30 -2.68
CA ILE A 12 -42.13 22.57 -2.68
C ILE A 12 -41.53 22.37 -1.28
N VAL A 13 -42.25 22.72 -0.20
CA VAL A 13 -41.80 22.45 1.17
C VAL A 13 -41.85 20.96 1.53
N LEU A 14 -42.80 20.19 0.96
CA LEU A 14 -42.85 18.74 1.13
C LEU A 14 -41.77 18.00 0.32
N PHE A 15 -41.36 18.53 -0.84
CA PHE A 15 -40.27 17.95 -1.65
C PHE A 15 -38.86 18.34 -1.13
N LEU A 16 -38.71 19.51 -0.49
CA LEU A 16 -37.45 19.95 0.15
C LEU A 16 -37.21 19.33 1.53
N THR A 17 -38.18 18.59 2.09
CA THR A 17 -37.99 17.82 3.34
C THR A 17 -37.76 16.33 3.10
N LEU A 18 -37.71 15.89 1.84
CA LEU A 18 -37.49 14.49 1.44
C LEU A 18 -36.17 14.24 0.70
N VAL A 19 -35.28 15.22 0.68
CA VAL A 19 -33.89 15.06 0.25
C VAL A 19 -32.97 15.47 1.39
N SER A 20 -32.06 14.57 1.76
CA SER A 20 -31.02 14.67 2.80
C SER A 20 -31.37 14.23 4.23
N ALA A 21 -32.27 13.26 4.38
CA ALA A 21 -32.11 12.28 5.44
C ALA A 21 -31.93 10.89 4.80
N ASN A 22 -30.81 10.70 4.09
CA ASN A 22 -30.11 9.44 4.25
C ASN A 22 -29.62 9.44 5.70
N LEU A 23 -30.55 9.17 6.63
CA LEU A 23 -30.25 8.59 7.92
C LEU A 23 -29.59 7.26 7.58
N PHE A 24 -28.28 7.29 7.28
CA PHE A 24 -27.48 6.08 7.30
C PHE A 24 -27.68 5.54 8.71
N ALA A 25 -28.44 4.45 8.83
CA ALA A 25 -28.48 3.72 10.08
C ALA A 25 -27.04 3.33 10.39
N GLU A 26 -26.44 3.97 11.39
CA GLU A 26 -25.06 3.70 11.77
C GLU A 26 -24.91 2.20 12.01
N THR A 27 -23.98 1.58 11.28
CA THR A 27 -23.74 0.15 11.42
C THR A 27 -22.91 -0.08 12.66
N LYS A 28 -23.34 -1.01 13.51
CA LYS A 28 -22.60 -1.31 14.73
C LYS A 28 -21.33 -2.11 14.42
N TRP A 29 -20.18 -1.60 14.82
CA TRP A 29 -18.87 -2.23 14.69
C TRP A 29 -18.26 -2.56 16.05
N GLU A 30 -17.69 -3.75 16.16
CA GLU A 30 -16.76 -4.13 17.23
C GLU A 30 -15.38 -4.34 16.60
N VAL A 31 -14.39 -3.58 17.07
CA VAL A 31 -13.02 -3.59 16.58
C VAL A 31 -12.11 -4.10 17.69
N ALA A 32 -11.28 -5.10 17.37
CA ALA A 32 -10.22 -5.56 18.25
C ALA A 32 -8.87 -5.35 17.58
N THR A 33 -7.94 -4.72 18.28
CA THR A 33 -6.54 -4.56 17.84
C THR A 33 -5.64 -5.40 18.72
N VAL A 34 -4.76 -6.19 18.11
CA VAL A 34 -3.74 -7.01 18.80
C VAL A 34 -2.36 -6.52 18.36
N PHE A 35 -1.59 -5.98 19.30
CA PHE A 35 -0.20 -5.57 19.11
C PHE A 35 0.72 -6.71 19.56
N LEU A 36 1.37 -7.36 18.59
CA LEU A 36 2.40 -8.37 18.81
C LEU A 36 3.79 -7.71 18.88
N GLY A 37 4.75 -8.32 19.58
CA GLY A 37 6.13 -7.82 19.62
C GLY A 37 6.63 -7.48 21.02
N ALA A 38 6.27 -8.28 22.04
CA ALA A 38 6.70 -8.07 23.43
C ALA A 38 8.22 -7.91 23.63
N ARG A 39 9.01 -8.46 22.69
CA ARG A 39 10.47 -8.55 22.74
C ARG A 39 11.17 -7.56 21.81
N GLU A 40 10.41 -6.66 21.20
CA GLU A 40 10.97 -5.64 20.31
C GLU A 40 11.71 -4.54 21.06
N ASN A 41 12.51 -3.79 20.31
CA ASN A 41 13.31 -2.69 20.83
C ASN A 41 12.44 -1.51 21.32
N GLU A 42 13.07 -0.56 22.00
CA GLU A 42 12.38 0.62 22.58
C GLU A 42 11.67 1.48 21.53
N GLU A 43 12.22 1.58 20.31
CA GLU A 43 11.64 2.32 19.20
C GLU A 43 10.27 1.72 18.80
N TYR A 44 10.22 0.40 18.58
CA TYR A 44 8.98 -0.30 18.29
C TYR A 44 7.97 -0.18 19.44
N GLN A 45 8.42 -0.26 20.70
CA GLN A 45 7.53 -0.07 21.84
C GLN A 45 6.95 1.35 21.89
N ALA A 46 7.73 2.37 21.51
CA ALA A 46 7.26 3.75 21.42
C ALA A 46 6.21 3.91 20.32
N ASP A 47 6.37 3.24 19.19
CA ASP A 47 5.38 3.24 18.10
C ASP A 47 4.07 2.56 18.52
N VAL A 48 4.15 1.41 19.20
CA VAL A 48 2.98 0.76 19.79
C VAL A 48 2.27 1.69 20.80
N GLU A 49 3.02 2.46 21.59
CA GLU A 49 2.44 3.43 22.52
C GLU A 49 1.78 4.62 21.82
N ALA A 50 2.36 5.11 20.73
CA ALA A 50 1.76 6.13 19.88
C ALA A 50 0.43 5.63 19.27
N ASN A 51 0.42 4.40 18.76
CA ASN A 51 -0.77 3.77 18.19
C ASN A 51 -1.87 3.53 19.24
N LEU A 52 -1.50 3.06 20.43
CA LEU A 52 -2.45 2.94 21.55
C LEU A 52 -3.02 4.29 21.97
N LYS A 53 -2.23 5.36 21.90
CA LYS A 53 -2.69 6.72 22.16
C LYS A 53 -3.69 7.20 21.11
N GLU A 54 -3.46 6.92 19.83
CA GLU A 54 -4.45 7.17 18.78
C GLU A 54 -5.75 6.40 19.05
N ILE A 55 -5.66 5.09 19.35
CA ILE A 55 -6.84 4.27 19.70
C ILE A 55 -7.60 4.85 20.89
N SER A 56 -6.89 5.31 21.93
CA SER A 56 -7.52 5.87 23.15
C SER A 56 -8.32 7.15 22.90
N ARG A 57 -8.08 7.85 21.79
CA ARG A 57 -8.83 9.05 21.39
C ARG A 57 -10.13 8.72 20.66
N ILE A 58 -10.29 7.49 20.17
CA ILE A 58 -11.50 7.06 19.48
C ILE A 58 -12.64 7.00 20.50
N LYS A 59 -13.70 7.78 20.25
CA LYS A 59 -14.89 7.79 21.11
C LYS A 59 -15.73 6.55 20.82
N THR A 60 -15.83 5.65 21.79
CA THR A 60 -16.79 4.54 21.73
C THR A 60 -18.22 5.08 21.79
N SER A 61 -19.13 4.41 21.09
CA SER A 61 -20.55 4.79 21.02
C SER A 61 -21.45 3.55 21.00
N ALA A 62 -22.76 3.75 20.82
CA ALA A 62 -23.69 2.63 20.59
C ALA A 62 -23.36 1.84 19.30
N TYR A 63 -22.63 2.46 18.37
CA TYR A 63 -22.32 1.94 17.05
C TYR A 63 -20.84 1.60 16.85
N LEU A 64 -19.96 1.93 17.81
CA LEU A 64 -18.55 1.61 17.74
C LEU A 64 -18.00 1.20 19.12
N ASN A 65 -17.49 -0.02 19.20
CA ASN A 65 -16.66 -0.47 20.31
C ASN A 65 -15.26 -0.76 19.78
N VAL A 66 -14.22 -0.20 20.41
CA VAL A 66 -12.82 -0.46 20.07
C VAL A 66 -12.11 -0.99 21.30
N SER A 67 -11.36 -2.06 21.12
CA SER A 67 -10.60 -2.72 22.18
C SER A 67 -9.19 -3.02 21.69
N ALA A 68 -8.19 -2.86 22.56
CA ALA A 68 -6.80 -3.11 22.22
C ALA A 68 -6.15 -4.08 23.21
N TYR A 69 -5.30 -4.95 22.70
CA TYR A 69 -4.45 -5.86 23.45
C TYR A 69 -3.00 -5.61 23.06
N ARG A 70 -2.12 -5.37 24.06
CA ARG A 70 -0.68 -5.23 23.88
C ARG A 70 0.06 -6.29 24.68
N GLU A 71 1.05 -6.92 24.05
CA GLU A 71 2.02 -7.76 24.74
C GLU A 71 3.03 -6.90 25.53
N LYS A 72 3.31 -7.24 26.79
CA LYS A 72 4.21 -6.44 27.65
C LYS A 72 5.50 -7.14 28.09
N GLU A 73 5.60 -8.48 28.01
CA GLU A 73 6.73 -9.21 28.62
C GLU A 73 7.11 -10.53 27.92
N SER A 74 6.12 -11.26 27.41
CA SER A 74 6.34 -12.55 26.74
C SER A 74 5.34 -12.76 25.63
N ARG A 75 5.72 -13.62 24.68
CA ARG A 75 4.82 -14.08 23.62
C ARG A 75 3.53 -14.59 24.26
N PRO A 76 2.37 -14.02 23.92
CA PRO A 76 1.10 -14.34 24.54
C PRO A 76 0.72 -15.76 24.14
N SER A 77 0.14 -16.49 25.08
CA SER A 77 -0.49 -17.75 24.69
C SER A 77 -1.68 -17.45 23.80
N LYS A 78 -1.87 -18.26 22.76
CA LYS A 78 -3.09 -18.33 21.95
C LYS A 78 -4.37 -18.16 22.79
N THR A 79 -4.44 -18.79 23.97
CA THR A 79 -5.58 -18.72 24.90
C THR A 79 -5.87 -17.31 25.42
N LYS A 80 -4.84 -16.49 25.70
CA LYS A 80 -5.03 -15.11 26.16
C LYS A 80 -5.62 -14.24 25.05
N ILE A 81 -5.08 -14.34 23.84
CA ILE A 81 -5.61 -13.59 22.69
C ILE A 81 -7.03 -14.07 22.36
N LEU A 82 -7.28 -15.38 22.38
CA LEU A 82 -8.63 -15.92 22.14
C LEU A 82 -9.65 -15.39 23.16
N THR A 83 -9.27 -15.34 24.44
CA THR A 83 -10.11 -14.78 25.50
C THR A 83 -10.38 -13.29 25.27
N PHE A 84 -9.35 -12.52 24.91
CA PHE A 84 -9.49 -11.12 24.55
C PHE A 84 -10.47 -10.93 23.38
N LEU A 85 -10.28 -11.64 22.27
CA LEU A 85 -11.14 -11.52 21.09
C LEU A 85 -12.60 -11.88 21.38
N LYS A 86 -12.84 -12.95 22.15
CA LYS A 86 -14.20 -13.32 22.61
C LYS A 86 -14.85 -12.23 23.47
N ASN A 87 -14.05 -11.54 24.29
CA ASN A 87 -14.52 -10.43 25.11
C ASN A 87 -14.72 -9.15 24.30
N SER A 88 -14.00 -8.96 23.19
CA SER A 88 -14.14 -7.78 22.32
C SER A 88 -15.34 -7.91 21.37
N PHE A 89 -15.67 -9.13 20.94
CA PHE A 89 -16.72 -9.43 19.96
C PHE A 89 -17.95 -10.06 20.61
N LYS A 90 -18.76 -9.25 21.31
CA LYS A 90 -19.88 -9.74 22.12
C LYS A 90 -21.21 -9.75 21.38
N ASP A 91 -21.42 -8.82 20.45
CA ASP A 91 -22.71 -8.66 19.79
C ASP A 91 -22.77 -9.49 18.50
N PRO A 92 -23.65 -10.51 18.40
CA PRO A 92 -23.78 -11.30 17.17
C PRO A 92 -24.22 -10.48 15.94
N LYS A 93 -24.87 -9.33 16.15
CA LYS A 93 -25.38 -8.45 15.09
C LYS A 93 -24.37 -7.37 14.65
N SER A 94 -23.29 -7.17 15.42
CA SER A 94 -22.23 -6.23 15.04
C SER A 94 -21.41 -6.78 13.88
N LYS A 95 -20.89 -5.85 13.07
CA LYS A 95 -19.76 -6.10 12.19
C LYS A 95 -18.47 -6.19 13.01
N LYS A 96 -17.56 -7.08 12.62
CA LYS A 96 -16.35 -7.40 13.39
C LYS A 96 -15.10 -7.15 12.57
N ALA A 97 -14.24 -6.26 13.06
CA ALA A 97 -12.93 -5.98 12.49
C ALA A 97 -11.83 -6.40 13.47
N LEU A 98 -10.84 -7.13 12.96
CA LEU A 98 -9.62 -7.46 13.69
C LEU A 98 -8.44 -6.75 13.02
N VAL A 99 -7.66 -6.00 13.79
CA VAL A 99 -6.36 -5.47 13.36
C VAL A 99 -5.29 -6.25 14.11
N ILE A 100 -4.33 -6.83 13.38
CA ILE A 100 -3.16 -7.49 13.97
C ILE A 100 -1.93 -6.70 13.54
N TYR A 101 -1.32 -6.03 14.51
CA TYR A 101 -0.12 -5.24 14.32
C TYR A 101 1.11 -6.06 14.75
N GLY A 102 2.14 -6.12 13.93
CA GLY A 102 3.30 -6.97 14.20
C GLY A 102 4.36 -6.95 13.10
N HIS A 103 5.26 -7.94 13.15
CA HIS A 103 6.22 -8.20 12.09
C HIS A 103 5.73 -9.32 11.19
N GLY A 104 5.59 -9.07 9.90
CA GLY A 104 5.17 -10.06 8.92
C GLY A 104 6.34 -10.68 8.17
N GLN A 105 6.17 -11.94 7.76
CA GLN A 105 7.19 -12.79 7.14
C GLN A 105 6.66 -13.43 5.86
N GLY A 106 5.74 -12.75 5.16
CA GLY A 106 5.09 -13.26 3.95
C GLY A 106 4.31 -14.56 4.23
N PRO A 107 4.62 -15.68 3.54
CA PRO A 107 3.85 -16.92 3.66
C PRO A 107 3.91 -17.58 5.05
N GLU A 108 4.89 -17.25 5.88
CA GLU A 108 5.00 -17.80 7.24
C GLU A 108 4.02 -17.15 8.22
N GLY A 109 3.42 -16.02 7.83
CA GLY A 109 2.55 -15.22 8.68
C GLY A 109 3.34 -14.23 9.54
N LEU A 110 2.96 -14.11 10.81
CA LEU A 110 3.56 -13.16 11.73
C LEU A 110 4.71 -13.82 12.48
N ARG A 111 5.79 -13.08 12.72
CA ARG A 111 6.97 -13.58 13.45
C ARG A 111 6.62 -14.11 14.84
N ASP A 112 5.71 -13.42 15.53
CA ASP A 112 5.25 -13.78 16.87
C ASP A 112 3.97 -14.64 16.84
N MET A 113 3.43 -14.96 15.65
CA MET A 113 2.30 -15.86 15.46
C MET A 113 2.30 -16.46 14.04
N PRO A 114 2.98 -17.61 13.84
CA PRO A 114 3.02 -18.27 12.55
C PRO A 114 1.61 -18.54 12.01
N VAL A 115 1.47 -18.60 10.69
CA VAL A 115 0.18 -18.71 10.00
C VAL A 115 -0.66 -19.90 10.47
N THR A 116 -0.03 -21.02 10.81
CA THR A 116 -0.71 -22.22 11.34
C THR A 116 -1.35 -21.96 12.71
N GLU A 117 -0.64 -21.28 13.59
CA GLU A 117 -1.15 -20.87 14.91
C GLU A 117 -2.25 -19.81 14.78
N LEU A 118 -2.05 -18.81 13.92
CA LEU A 118 -3.04 -17.78 13.63
C LEU A 118 -4.33 -18.38 13.07
N LYS A 119 -4.23 -19.28 12.09
CA LYS A 119 -5.37 -20.03 11.55
C LYS A 119 -6.10 -20.79 12.65
N SER A 120 -5.35 -21.45 13.52
CA SER A 120 -5.91 -22.19 14.65
C SER A 120 -6.63 -21.27 15.65
N LEU A 121 -6.05 -20.10 15.96
CA LEU A 121 -6.66 -19.07 16.80
C LEU A 121 -7.99 -18.57 16.23
N LEU A 122 -8.00 -18.19 14.95
CA LEU A 122 -9.18 -17.65 14.28
C LEU A 122 -10.27 -18.71 14.09
N LYS A 123 -9.90 -19.98 13.85
CA LYS A 123 -10.86 -21.11 13.86
C LYS A 123 -11.49 -21.31 15.24
N ASP A 124 -10.70 -21.24 16.31
CA ASP A 124 -11.19 -21.40 17.69
C ASP A 124 -12.06 -20.24 18.19
N LEU A 125 -11.99 -19.08 17.52
CA LEU A 125 -12.91 -17.98 17.73
C LEU A 125 -14.35 -18.34 17.33
N LYS A 126 -14.52 -19.34 16.44
CA LYS A 126 -15.81 -19.87 15.96
C LYS A 126 -16.74 -18.79 15.39
N MET A 127 -16.15 -17.75 14.79
CA MET A 127 -16.88 -16.70 14.07
C MET A 127 -16.09 -16.30 12.83
N LYS A 128 -16.82 -15.95 11.77
CA LYS A 128 -16.22 -15.33 10.59
C LYS A 128 -16.21 -13.82 10.82
N LEU A 129 -15.04 -13.21 10.72
CA LEU A 129 -14.87 -11.76 10.85
C LEU A 129 -15.32 -11.06 9.57
N ASP A 130 -15.75 -9.81 9.65
CA ASP A 130 -16.06 -9.02 8.46
C ASP A 130 -14.75 -8.53 7.82
N ILE A 131 -13.81 -8.05 8.63
CA ILE A 131 -12.51 -7.54 8.19
C ILE A 131 -11.41 -8.10 9.06
N THR A 132 -10.29 -8.50 8.45
CA THR A 132 -9.02 -8.67 9.15
C THR A 132 -7.94 -7.84 8.46
N TRP A 133 -7.40 -6.86 9.17
CA TRP A 133 -6.24 -6.09 8.74
C TRP A 133 -4.99 -6.72 9.35
N PHE A 134 -4.06 -7.12 8.49
CA PHE A 134 -2.71 -7.52 8.86
C PHE A 134 -1.76 -6.33 8.72
N ASP A 135 -1.60 -5.56 9.79
CA ASP A 135 -0.82 -4.31 9.86
C ASP A 135 0.64 -4.71 10.15
N ALA A 136 1.21 -5.37 9.15
CA ALA A 136 2.51 -5.99 9.18
C ALA A 136 3.06 -6.23 7.76
N CYS A 137 4.39 -6.16 7.64
CA CYS A 137 5.10 -6.28 6.38
C CYS A 137 4.75 -7.55 5.57
N PHE A 138 4.63 -7.41 4.24
CA PHE A 138 4.58 -8.51 3.29
C PHE A 138 3.36 -9.44 3.36
N LEU A 139 2.33 -9.16 4.17
CA LEU A 139 1.20 -10.07 4.38
C LEU A 139 0.09 -10.00 3.32
N SER A 140 0.21 -9.11 2.33
CA SER A 140 -0.52 -9.24 1.06
C SER A 140 0.12 -10.31 0.18
N ASN A 141 0.29 -11.50 0.77
CA ASN A 141 0.91 -12.67 0.21
C ASN A 141 -0.18 -13.70 -0.13
N ILE A 142 -0.18 -14.22 -1.35
CA ILE A 142 -1.26 -15.11 -1.81
C ILE A 142 -1.31 -16.44 -1.04
N GLU A 143 -0.15 -17.00 -0.67
CA GLU A 143 -0.08 -18.25 0.09
C GLU A 143 -0.64 -18.08 1.51
N PHE A 144 -0.23 -17.01 2.20
CA PHE A 144 -0.71 -16.63 3.52
C PHE A 144 -2.23 -16.36 3.53
N LEU A 145 -2.70 -15.51 2.60
CA LEU A 145 -4.11 -15.15 2.54
C LEU A 145 -4.99 -16.34 2.16
N TYR A 146 -4.52 -17.22 1.26
CA TYR A 146 -5.25 -18.44 0.95
C TYR A 146 -5.37 -19.36 2.17
N GLU A 147 -4.32 -19.50 2.98
CA GLU A 147 -4.35 -20.31 4.20
C GLU A 147 -5.42 -19.82 5.21
N LEU A 148 -5.66 -18.50 5.25
CA LEU A 148 -6.61 -17.82 6.14
C LEU A 148 -7.96 -17.48 5.50
N ARG A 149 -8.19 -17.77 4.22
CA ARG A 149 -9.39 -17.34 3.46
C ARG A 149 -10.74 -17.64 4.12
N GLY A 150 -10.81 -18.66 4.97
CA GLY A 150 -12.02 -19.04 5.69
C GLY A 150 -12.35 -18.18 6.92
N THR A 151 -11.45 -17.31 7.40
CA THR A 151 -11.56 -16.66 8.72
C THR A 151 -12.20 -15.28 8.70
N SER A 152 -12.13 -14.56 7.58
CA SER A 152 -12.78 -13.26 7.39
C SER A 152 -13.44 -13.12 6.02
N VAL A 153 -14.32 -12.15 5.85
CA VAL A 153 -14.90 -11.80 4.53
C VAL A 153 -13.86 -11.05 3.71
N TYR A 154 -13.31 -9.96 4.26
CA TYR A 154 -12.23 -9.21 3.64
C TYR A 154 -10.94 -9.26 4.46
N SER A 155 -9.83 -9.17 3.76
CA SER A 155 -8.50 -8.94 4.34
C SER A 155 -7.89 -7.66 3.81
N ILE A 156 -7.12 -6.98 4.65
CA ILE A 156 -6.35 -5.78 4.29
C ILE A 156 -4.90 -6.05 4.66
N ALA A 157 -3.96 -5.82 3.74
CA ALA A 157 -2.53 -6.04 3.99
C ALA A 157 -1.65 -5.30 2.97
N SER A 158 -0.38 -5.06 3.32
CA SER A 158 0.67 -4.58 2.42
C SER A 158 1.43 -5.71 1.74
N GLU A 159 1.79 -5.54 0.47
CA GLU A 159 2.67 -6.48 -0.24
C GLU A 159 4.17 -6.26 0.07
N GLU A 160 4.50 -5.13 0.67
CA GLU A 160 5.87 -4.69 0.96
C GLU A 160 6.02 -4.34 2.46
N ALA A 161 7.22 -3.95 2.88
CA ALA A 161 7.48 -3.44 4.22
C ALA A 161 6.53 -2.29 4.58
N GLU A 162 5.96 -2.36 5.78
CA GLU A 162 5.11 -1.31 6.34
C GLU A 162 5.90 -0.41 7.29
N PHE A 163 5.41 0.81 7.48
CA PHE A 163 5.94 1.71 8.50
C PHE A 163 5.49 1.23 9.88
N SER A 164 6.30 1.46 10.89
CA SER A 164 5.92 1.14 12.27
C SER A 164 4.74 1.97 12.76
N SER A 165 4.46 3.15 12.18
CA SER A 165 3.22 3.88 12.52
C SER A 165 1.95 3.21 11.97
N GLY A 166 2.06 2.25 11.04
CA GLY A 166 0.98 1.37 10.59
C GLY A 166 -0.28 2.08 10.10
N LEU A 167 -1.43 1.49 10.44
CA LEU A 167 -2.76 2.08 10.26
C LEU A 167 -2.89 3.44 10.96
N PRO A 168 -3.42 4.50 10.31
CA PRO A 168 -3.91 5.68 11.03
C PRO A 168 -5.15 5.29 11.86
N PHE A 169 -4.96 4.91 13.13
CA PHE A 169 -5.99 4.26 13.96
C PHE A 169 -7.21 5.15 14.18
N GLU A 170 -7.07 6.47 14.12
CA GLU A 170 -8.19 7.41 14.19
C GLU A 170 -9.24 7.17 13.08
N SER A 171 -8.85 6.59 11.92
CA SER A 171 -9.76 6.21 10.83
C SER A 171 -10.78 5.13 11.21
N LEU A 172 -10.53 4.35 12.27
CA LEU A 172 -11.51 3.39 12.79
C LEU A 172 -12.80 4.07 13.28
N SER A 173 -12.74 5.38 13.59
CA SER A 173 -13.92 6.17 13.97
C SER A 173 -14.94 6.34 12.84
N ASP A 174 -14.55 6.12 11.58
CA ASP A 174 -15.41 6.24 10.40
C ASP A 174 -16.13 4.93 10.03
N LEU A 175 -15.84 3.82 10.73
CA LEU A 175 -16.48 2.53 10.47
C LEU A 175 -18.02 2.57 10.54
N PRO A 176 -18.68 3.25 11.51
CA PRO A 176 -20.14 3.30 11.57
C PRO A 176 -20.82 3.92 10.35
N GLN A 177 -20.11 4.75 9.58
CA GLN A 177 -20.59 5.37 8.34
C GLN A 177 -20.64 4.38 7.17
N ASN A 178 -20.07 3.18 7.35
CA ASN A 178 -19.94 2.16 6.33
C ASN A 178 -20.91 1.00 6.59
N ALA A 179 -21.94 0.90 5.74
CA ALA A 179 -22.99 -0.11 5.86
C ALA A 179 -22.52 -1.54 5.55
N THR A 180 -21.43 -1.69 4.80
CA THR A 180 -20.94 -2.99 4.33
C THR A 180 -19.49 -3.21 4.73
N ALA A 181 -19.08 -4.48 4.84
CA ALA A 181 -17.69 -4.83 5.10
C ALA A 181 -16.76 -4.38 3.96
N GLU A 182 -17.23 -4.44 2.71
CA GLU A 182 -16.48 -3.99 1.54
C GLU A 182 -16.21 -2.48 1.60
N SER A 183 -17.26 -1.66 1.82
CA SER A 183 -17.10 -0.21 1.89
C SER A 183 -16.22 0.20 3.06
N ALA A 184 -16.34 -0.48 4.21
CA ALA A 184 -15.46 -0.27 5.36
C ALA A 184 -14.00 -0.63 5.04
N ALA A 185 -13.74 -1.78 4.41
CA ALA A 185 -12.38 -2.19 4.05
C ALA A 185 -11.74 -1.24 3.02
N LEU A 186 -12.52 -0.78 2.03
CA LEU A 186 -12.10 0.24 1.06
C LEU A 186 -11.80 1.59 1.72
N MET A 187 -12.64 2.02 2.67
CA MET A 187 -12.42 3.26 3.42
C MET A 187 -11.11 3.16 4.20
N LEU A 188 -10.92 2.07 4.93
CA LEU A 188 -9.73 1.79 5.73
C LEU A 188 -8.44 1.81 4.88
N ALA A 189 -8.41 1.09 3.76
CA ALA A 189 -7.25 1.06 2.87
C ALA A 189 -6.96 2.42 2.23
N LYS A 190 -8.00 3.19 1.87
CA LYS A 190 -7.85 4.56 1.35
C LYS A 190 -7.27 5.48 2.42
N SER A 191 -7.85 5.49 3.61
CA SER A 191 -7.35 6.30 4.74
C SER A 191 -5.88 6.01 5.04
N PHE A 192 -5.44 4.76 4.94
CA PHE A 192 -4.01 4.41 5.04
C PHE A 192 -3.20 5.04 3.93
N ILE A 193 -3.49 4.75 2.65
CA ILE A 193 -2.63 5.25 1.56
C ILE A 193 -2.62 6.78 1.47
N ASP A 194 -3.74 7.39 1.83
CA ASP A 194 -3.93 8.83 1.96
C ASP A 194 -3.02 9.43 3.04
N SER A 195 -2.92 8.78 4.22
CA SER A 195 -2.03 9.26 5.29
C SER A 195 -0.54 9.23 4.90
N TYR A 196 -0.17 8.39 3.94
CA TYR A 196 1.17 8.34 3.34
C TYR A 196 1.30 9.16 2.04
N SER A 197 0.25 9.91 1.66
CA SER A 197 0.25 10.82 0.51
C SER A 197 0.56 12.24 0.93
N TYR A 198 1.55 12.87 0.29
CA TYR A 198 1.85 14.26 0.55
C TYR A 198 0.87 15.21 -0.16
N LEU A 199 0.44 14.89 -1.38
CA LEU A 199 -0.43 15.77 -2.16
C LEU A 199 -1.82 15.92 -1.56
N LYS A 200 -2.28 14.98 -0.74
CA LYS A 200 -3.62 15.03 -0.16
C LYS A 200 -3.72 16.02 0.99
N ASP A 201 -2.83 15.91 1.98
CA ASP A 201 -2.92 16.68 3.22
C ASP A 201 -1.75 17.68 3.42
N GLY A 202 -0.86 17.81 2.44
CA GLY A 202 0.34 18.65 2.52
C GLY A 202 1.35 18.17 3.57
N LYS A 203 1.14 16.97 4.10
CA LYS A 203 1.97 16.28 5.09
C LYS A 203 1.88 14.79 4.80
N GLN A 204 2.95 14.06 5.08
CA GLN A 204 3.01 12.61 4.93
C GLN A 204 3.36 12.00 6.29
N ARG A 205 2.62 10.97 6.70
CA ARG A 205 2.96 10.14 7.87
C ARG A 205 4.30 9.44 7.61
N ASP A 206 5.22 9.53 8.57
CA ASP A 206 6.59 9.01 8.48
C ASP A 206 7.34 9.40 7.19
N ALA A 207 7.38 10.71 6.90
CA ALA A 207 8.08 11.26 5.75
C ALA A 207 9.60 11.03 5.80
N VAL A 208 10.05 9.82 5.47
CA VAL A 208 11.46 9.46 5.26
C VAL A 208 11.75 9.33 3.77
N SER A 209 12.96 9.71 3.34
CA SER A 209 13.34 9.87 1.92
C SER A 209 13.18 8.61 1.04
N THR A 210 12.99 7.44 1.65
CA THR A 210 12.87 6.15 0.96
C THR A 210 11.52 5.45 1.17
N SER A 211 10.55 6.12 1.76
CA SER A 211 9.23 5.56 2.09
C SER A 211 8.42 5.15 0.84
N SER A 212 7.89 3.93 0.81
CA SER A 212 6.78 3.52 -0.05
C SER A 212 5.77 2.75 0.78
N ALA A 213 4.51 3.16 0.76
CA ALA A 213 3.42 2.40 1.37
C ALA A 213 2.71 1.62 0.27
N THR A 214 2.31 0.39 0.56
CA THR A 214 1.43 -0.40 -0.32
C THR A 214 0.27 -0.92 0.50
N ILE A 215 -0.90 -1.07 -0.11
CA ILE A 215 -2.06 -1.60 0.57
C ILE A 215 -2.98 -2.29 -0.43
N SER A 216 -3.60 -3.39 0.00
CA SER A 216 -4.57 -4.13 -0.78
C SER A 216 -5.77 -4.53 0.04
N VAL A 217 -6.94 -4.56 -0.59
CA VAL A 217 -8.17 -5.14 -0.05
C VAL A 217 -8.49 -6.40 -0.83
N ILE A 218 -8.62 -7.50 -0.11
CA ILE A 218 -8.81 -8.85 -0.63
C ILE A 218 -10.19 -9.35 -0.24
N ASP A 219 -10.96 -9.82 -1.22
CA ASP A 219 -12.17 -10.61 -1.04
C ASP A 219 -11.78 -12.09 -0.92
N ASN A 220 -11.87 -12.62 0.31
CA ASN A 220 -11.41 -13.96 0.59
C ASN A 220 -12.30 -15.05 -0.02
N ALA A 221 -13.54 -14.73 -0.43
CA ALA A 221 -14.41 -15.69 -1.09
C ALA A 221 -13.94 -16.04 -2.51
N GLU A 222 -13.21 -15.13 -3.16
CA GLU A 222 -12.78 -15.24 -4.56
C GLU A 222 -11.37 -15.84 -4.70
N LEU A 223 -10.64 -16.04 -3.59
CA LEU A 223 -9.29 -16.61 -3.60
C LEU A 223 -9.26 -18.02 -4.21
N GLU A 224 -10.30 -18.82 -4.02
CA GLU A 224 -10.42 -20.16 -4.64
C GLU A 224 -10.47 -20.10 -6.17
N VAL A 225 -11.12 -19.08 -6.74
CA VAL A 225 -11.22 -18.88 -8.19
C VAL A 225 -9.83 -18.62 -8.78
N PHE A 226 -9.04 -17.78 -8.10
CA PHE A 226 -7.67 -17.51 -8.50
C PHE A 226 -6.78 -18.75 -8.38
N VAL A 227 -6.79 -19.43 -7.22
CA VAL A 227 -5.94 -20.60 -6.97
C VAL A 227 -6.25 -21.75 -7.93
N ALA A 228 -7.52 -21.97 -8.27
CA ALA A 228 -7.91 -22.96 -9.26
C ALA A 228 -7.35 -22.65 -10.66
N ALA A 229 -7.31 -21.37 -11.06
CA ALA A 229 -6.69 -20.94 -12.30
C ALA A 229 -5.14 -21.04 -12.23
N PHE A 230 -4.55 -20.63 -11.11
CA PHE A 230 -3.10 -20.61 -10.90
C PHE A 230 -2.50 -22.02 -10.89
N LYS A 231 -3.23 -23.02 -10.37
CA LYS A 231 -2.86 -24.44 -10.42
C LYS A 231 -2.49 -24.91 -11.83
N LYS A 232 -3.23 -24.46 -12.85
CA LYS A 232 -2.97 -24.83 -14.24
C LYS A 232 -1.65 -24.25 -14.73
N VAL A 233 -1.35 -23.00 -14.36
CA VAL A 233 -0.09 -22.35 -14.69
C VAL A 233 1.08 -23.04 -13.98
N SER A 234 0.97 -23.30 -12.68
CA SER A 234 2.01 -24.01 -11.92
C SER A 234 2.34 -25.38 -12.52
N ALA A 235 1.31 -26.18 -12.86
CA ALA A 235 1.49 -27.49 -13.47
C ALA A 235 2.23 -27.46 -14.81
N ILE A 236 2.26 -26.32 -15.50
CA ILE A 236 2.99 -26.19 -16.76
C ILE A 236 4.39 -25.62 -16.55
N ILE A 237 4.59 -24.71 -15.60
CA ILE A 237 5.94 -24.32 -15.18
C ILE A 237 6.74 -25.57 -14.78
N GLN A 238 6.11 -26.53 -14.10
CA GLN A 238 6.73 -27.81 -13.71
C GLN A 238 7.21 -28.64 -14.92
N LYS A 239 6.61 -28.44 -16.10
CA LYS A 239 6.97 -29.14 -17.34
C LYS A 239 8.05 -28.40 -18.15
N LEU A 240 8.37 -27.16 -17.81
CA LEU A 240 9.45 -26.43 -18.48
C LEU A 240 10.80 -27.10 -18.22
N PRO A 241 11.75 -27.05 -19.16
CA PRO A 241 13.12 -27.47 -18.90
C PRO A 241 13.71 -26.76 -17.67
N ALA A 242 14.51 -27.46 -16.87
CA ALA A 242 15.11 -26.90 -15.65
C ALA A 242 15.93 -25.62 -15.89
N ALA A 243 16.56 -25.49 -17.06
CA ALA A 243 17.28 -24.29 -17.47
C ALA A 243 16.35 -23.08 -17.65
N GLU A 244 15.14 -23.28 -18.21
CA GLU A 244 14.15 -22.22 -18.38
C GLU A 244 13.54 -21.79 -17.05
N GLN A 245 13.24 -22.76 -16.18
CA GLN A 245 12.78 -22.48 -14.82
C GLN A 245 13.82 -21.65 -14.04
N SER A 246 15.09 -22.04 -14.13
CA SER A 246 16.20 -21.32 -13.49
C SER A 246 16.38 -19.91 -14.07
N ALA A 247 16.28 -19.74 -15.38
CA ALA A 247 16.37 -18.44 -16.03
C ALA A 247 15.22 -17.51 -15.62
N LEU A 248 13.99 -18.04 -15.55
CA LEU A 248 12.83 -17.31 -15.05
C LEU A 248 13.03 -16.87 -13.59
N LYS A 249 13.43 -17.79 -12.70
CA LYS A 249 13.71 -17.51 -11.29
C LYS A 249 14.71 -16.37 -11.14
N ASN A 250 15.85 -16.48 -11.82
CA ASN A 250 16.92 -15.48 -11.75
C ASN A 250 16.47 -14.11 -12.27
N LYS A 251 15.65 -14.09 -13.32
CA LYS A 251 15.07 -12.86 -13.85
C LYS A 251 14.13 -12.20 -12.85
N LEU A 252 13.25 -12.98 -12.22
CA LEU A 252 12.32 -12.52 -11.19
C LEU A 252 13.05 -11.96 -9.98
N ALA A 253 13.98 -12.73 -9.40
CA ALA A 253 14.78 -12.31 -8.25
C ALA A 253 15.59 -11.03 -8.54
N LYS A 254 16.10 -10.86 -9.76
CA LYS A 254 16.88 -9.67 -10.13
C LYS A 254 16.03 -8.41 -10.34
N LYS A 255 14.85 -8.56 -10.96
CA LYS A 255 14.05 -7.42 -11.45
C LYS A 255 12.86 -7.08 -10.55
N TYR A 256 12.28 -8.08 -9.92
CA TYR A 256 10.98 -8.02 -9.26
C TYR A 256 10.98 -8.45 -7.80
N ALA A 257 12.15 -8.75 -7.22
CA ALA A 257 12.25 -8.97 -5.79
C ALA A 257 11.70 -7.76 -5.02
N MET A 258 10.95 -8.09 -3.97
CA MET A 258 10.53 -7.20 -2.90
C MET A 258 11.71 -6.87 -1.98
N ASP A 259 11.53 -6.05 -0.94
CA ASP A 259 12.63 -5.83 0.02
C ASP A 259 12.94 -7.14 0.77
N GLU A 260 11.92 -7.97 1.02
CA GLU A 260 12.12 -9.40 1.32
C GLU A 260 12.43 -10.18 0.03
N LYS A 261 13.70 -10.58 -0.12
CA LYS A 261 14.24 -11.12 -1.39
C LYS A 261 13.67 -12.47 -1.79
N SER A 262 13.06 -13.20 -0.85
CA SER A 262 12.34 -14.44 -1.14
C SER A 262 10.98 -14.21 -1.79
N LEU A 263 10.47 -12.97 -1.79
CA LEU A 263 9.16 -12.61 -2.34
C LEU A 263 9.30 -11.82 -3.66
N VAL A 264 8.31 -11.98 -4.52
CA VAL A 264 8.17 -11.23 -5.76
C VAL A 264 6.74 -10.78 -5.97
N ASP A 265 6.57 -9.69 -6.73
CA ASP A 265 5.26 -9.22 -7.18
C ASP A 265 4.57 -10.27 -8.05
N LEU A 266 3.34 -10.63 -7.67
CA LEU A 266 2.56 -11.68 -8.31
C LEU A 266 2.17 -11.30 -9.74
N GLY A 267 1.80 -10.04 -9.98
CA GLY A 267 1.50 -9.57 -11.33
C GLY A 267 2.72 -9.62 -12.26
N SER A 268 3.88 -9.23 -11.77
CA SER A 268 5.16 -9.28 -12.48
C SER A 268 5.57 -10.71 -12.80
N LEU A 269 5.34 -11.66 -11.89
CA LEU A 269 5.48 -13.08 -12.18
C LEU A 269 4.61 -13.49 -13.39
N LEU A 270 3.32 -13.16 -13.38
CA LEU A 270 2.41 -13.53 -14.48
C LEU A 270 2.79 -12.87 -15.82
N ILE A 271 3.22 -11.61 -15.78
CA ILE A 271 3.68 -10.88 -16.97
C ILE A 271 4.95 -11.53 -17.52
N GLU A 272 5.93 -11.84 -16.68
CA GLU A 272 7.18 -12.47 -17.12
C GLU A 272 6.98 -13.90 -17.61
N LEU A 273 6.05 -14.66 -17.00
CA LEU A 273 5.60 -15.95 -17.50
C LEU A 273 5.02 -15.81 -18.90
N ARG A 274 4.17 -14.82 -19.14
CA ARG A 274 3.57 -14.55 -20.46
C ARG A 274 4.61 -14.17 -21.51
N LEU A 275 5.66 -13.46 -21.11
CA LEU A 275 6.76 -13.11 -22.01
C LEU A 275 7.62 -14.33 -22.36
N THR A 276 7.79 -15.25 -21.41
CA THR A 276 8.65 -16.44 -21.55
C THR A 276 7.95 -17.56 -22.30
N ILE A 277 6.71 -17.84 -21.94
CA ILE A 277 5.95 -18.99 -22.43
C ILE A 277 5.18 -18.60 -23.71
N LYS A 278 5.38 -19.35 -24.80
CA LYS A 278 4.76 -19.09 -26.11
C LYS A 278 3.58 -20.01 -26.46
N ASP A 279 3.17 -20.85 -25.52
CA ASP A 279 2.00 -21.72 -25.68
C ASP A 279 0.69 -20.93 -25.59
N GLN A 280 -0.21 -21.16 -26.55
CA GLN A 280 -1.48 -20.43 -26.67
C GLN A 280 -2.48 -20.74 -25.55
N VAL A 281 -2.54 -21.98 -25.06
CA VAL A 281 -3.42 -22.36 -23.95
C VAL A 281 -2.96 -21.66 -22.67
N ILE A 282 -1.64 -21.54 -22.49
CA ILE A 282 -1.05 -20.86 -21.33
C ILE A 282 -1.27 -19.37 -21.39
N ASP A 283 -1.12 -18.75 -22.57
CA ASP A 283 -1.42 -17.33 -22.74
C ASP A 283 -2.86 -16.99 -22.35
N GLN A 284 -3.82 -17.89 -22.63
CA GLN A 284 -5.22 -17.73 -22.22
C GLN A 284 -5.39 -17.81 -20.69
N GLU A 285 -4.78 -18.78 -20.03
CA GLU A 285 -4.84 -18.92 -18.56
C GLU A 285 -4.11 -17.76 -17.86
N LEU A 286 -2.95 -17.32 -18.38
CA LEU A 286 -2.25 -16.13 -17.89
C LEU A 286 -3.09 -14.87 -18.10
N THR A 287 -3.75 -14.73 -19.24
CA THR A 287 -4.68 -13.61 -19.49
C THR A 287 -5.83 -13.61 -18.47
N LYS A 288 -6.36 -14.80 -18.14
CA LYS A 288 -7.39 -14.93 -17.09
C LYS A 288 -6.85 -14.46 -15.74
N LEU A 289 -5.69 -14.94 -15.31
CA LEU A 289 -5.09 -14.55 -14.03
C LEU A 289 -4.75 -13.06 -13.96
N ILE A 290 -4.18 -12.49 -15.02
CA ILE A 290 -3.89 -11.05 -15.13
C ILE A 290 -5.18 -10.22 -14.98
N ARG A 291 -6.30 -10.68 -15.54
CA ARG A 291 -7.62 -10.05 -15.35
C ARG A 291 -8.15 -10.22 -13.92
N LEU A 292 -7.92 -11.36 -13.28
CA LEU A 292 -8.29 -11.58 -11.87
C LEU A 292 -7.47 -10.74 -10.89
N LEU A 293 -6.29 -10.27 -11.29
CA LEU A 293 -5.51 -9.25 -10.57
C LEU A 293 -5.85 -7.82 -11.02
N ASN A 294 -6.78 -7.67 -11.96
CA ASN A 294 -7.16 -6.40 -12.58
C ASN A 294 -5.96 -5.61 -13.12
N ILE A 295 -4.99 -6.31 -13.71
CA ILE A 295 -3.88 -5.67 -14.42
C ILE A 295 -4.37 -5.33 -15.82
N GLU A 296 -5.36 -4.44 -15.94
CA GLU A 296 -5.99 -4.08 -17.23
C GLU A 296 -5.11 -3.20 -18.09
N SER A 297 -4.21 -2.44 -17.47
CA SER A 297 -3.07 -1.90 -18.17
C SER A 297 -1.94 -1.68 -17.18
N VAL A 298 -0.81 -2.34 -17.40
CA VAL A 298 0.48 -1.82 -16.94
C VAL A 298 0.82 -0.57 -17.76
N LYS A 299 -0.12 0.39 -17.89
CA LYS A 299 0.29 1.76 -18.13
C LYS A 299 1.22 2.04 -16.97
N LYS A 300 2.47 2.34 -17.29
CA LYS A 300 3.51 2.71 -16.32
C LYS A 300 3.05 3.98 -15.61
N LEU A 301 2.10 3.87 -14.69
CA LEU A 301 1.64 4.94 -13.85
C LEU A 301 2.78 5.14 -12.86
N LYS A 302 3.60 6.15 -13.19
CA LYS A 302 4.71 6.60 -12.38
C LYS A 302 4.20 7.80 -11.60
N THR A 303 4.21 7.70 -10.29
CA THR A 303 3.98 8.84 -9.41
C THR A 303 5.26 9.68 -9.29
N ASN A 304 6.43 9.13 -9.63
CA ASN A 304 7.67 9.89 -9.80
C ASN A 304 8.14 9.90 -11.27
N PRO A 305 7.74 10.90 -12.07
CA PRO A 305 8.15 10.98 -13.47
C PRO A 305 9.64 11.31 -13.59
N ARG A 306 10.32 10.64 -14.52
CA ARG A 306 11.62 11.10 -15.01
C ARG A 306 11.38 12.27 -15.95
N ILE A 307 11.91 13.42 -15.61
CA ILE A 307 11.71 14.64 -16.37
C ILE A 307 12.89 14.81 -17.32
N LYS A 308 12.60 14.87 -18.61
CA LYS A 308 13.57 15.31 -19.61
C LYS A 308 13.58 16.83 -19.62
N ILE A 309 14.73 17.42 -19.31
CA ILE A 309 14.97 18.86 -19.32
C ILE A 309 15.88 19.15 -20.52
N GLU A 310 15.52 20.14 -21.32
CA GLU A 310 16.29 20.57 -22.49
C GLU A 310 16.99 21.88 -22.18
N ALA A 311 18.29 21.94 -22.48
CA ALA A 311 19.07 23.15 -22.26
C ALA A 311 18.67 24.22 -23.30
N PRO A 312 18.45 25.48 -22.89
CA PRO A 312 18.06 26.54 -23.81
C PRO A 312 19.18 26.88 -24.80
N VAL A 313 20.44 26.67 -24.41
CA VAL A 313 21.64 26.88 -25.23
C VAL A 313 22.70 25.81 -24.95
N PRO A 314 23.55 25.45 -25.92
CA PRO A 314 24.68 24.55 -25.70
C PRO A 314 25.61 25.05 -24.59
N GLY A 315 26.02 24.15 -23.69
CA GLY A 315 26.92 24.48 -22.58
C GLY A 315 26.26 25.18 -21.39
N ALA A 316 24.93 25.34 -21.40
CA ALA A 316 24.20 25.82 -20.22
C ALA A 316 24.35 24.85 -19.04
N GLN A 317 24.30 25.41 -17.83
CA GLN A 317 24.33 24.68 -16.57
C GLN A 317 22.96 24.80 -15.90
N MET A 318 22.35 23.69 -15.48
CA MET A 318 21.10 23.76 -14.70
C MET A 318 21.44 23.80 -13.23
N VAL A 319 20.88 24.77 -12.52
CA VAL A 319 20.85 24.82 -11.07
C VAL A 319 19.45 24.48 -10.60
N PHE A 320 19.31 23.60 -9.62
CA PHE A 320 18.00 23.17 -9.14
C PHE A 320 17.92 23.11 -7.63
N GLY A 321 16.72 23.35 -7.09
CA GLY A 321 16.46 23.36 -5.66
C GLY A 321 14.98 23.24 -5.36
N PHE A 322 14.65 23.30 -4.07
CA PHE A 322 13.27 23.18 -3.58
C PHE A 322 12.86 24.47 -2.88
N ASN A 323 11.70 25.01 -3.24
CA ASN A 323 11.08 26.11 -2.50
C ASN A 323 10.46 25.57 -1.18
N ASN A 324 10.54 26.34 -0.09
CA ASN A 324 9.83 26.10 1.19
C ASN A 324 10.17 24.80 1.93
N TRP A 325 11.42 24.37 1.96
CA TRP A 325 11.87 23.30 2.84
C TRP A 325 11.98 23.77 4.30
N GLU A 326 10.84 24.13 4.89
CA GLU A 326 10.76 24.58 6.29
C GLU A 326 10.69 23.42 7.30
N ASN A 327 10.45 22.16 6.86
CA ASN A 327 10.11 21.06 7.77
C ASN A 327 10.72 19.67 7.46
N GLY A 328 11.92 19.57 6.88
CA GLY A 328 12.61 18.27 6.78
C GLY A 328 14.12 18.42 6.92
N HIS A 329 14.72 17.57 7.76
CA HIS A 329 16.16 17.40 8.01
C HIS A 329 17.14 18.45 7.44
N LYS A 330 17.60 19.36 8.32
CA LYS A 330 18.83 20.18 8.23
C LYS A 330 19.20 20.61 6.80
N ALA A 331 18.51 21.63 6.27
CA ALA A 331 19.00 22.37 5.13
C ALA A 331 20.35 23.04 5.46
N GLU A 332 21.41 22.74 4.71
CA GLU A 332 22.67 23.47 4.77
C GLU A 332 22.60 24.65 3.80
N TYR A 333 22.54 25.87 4.34
CA TYR A 333 22.74 27.08 3.56
C TYR A 333 24.25 27.22 3.26
N LEU A 334 24.62 27.24 1.98
CA LEU A 334 25.98 27.54 1.56
C LEU A 334 25.98 28.90 0.84
N ASP A 335 26.73 29.86 1.37
CA ASP A 335 26.95 31.15 0.71
C ASP A 335 27.83 30.95 -0.54
N ASN A 336 27.35 31.37 -1.72
CA ASN A 336 28.13 31.34 -2.95
C ASN A 336 27.94 32.62 -3.80
N PRO A 337 29.00 33.42 -4.01
CA PRO A 337 28.90 34.71 -4.70
C PRO A 337 28.46 34.59 -6.16
N LEU A 338 28.67 33.45 -6.84
CA LEU A 338 28.21 33.20 -8.21
C LEU A 338 26.69 33.20 -8.34
N PHE A 339 25.96 32.94 -7.25
CA PHE A 339 24.51 32.73 -7.26
C PHE A 339 23.75 33.74 -6.41
N SER A 340 24.40 34.83 -6.01
CA SER A 340 23.78 35.94 -5.28
C SER A 340 22.53 36.49 -6.00
N GLU A 341 22.52 36.49 -7.34
CA GLU A 341 21.34 36.85 -8.15
C GLU A 341 20.19 35.85 -8.01
N ILE A 342 20.46 34.54 -7.84
CA ILE A 342 19.43 33.49 -7.69
C ILE A 342 18.87 33.51 -6.27
N LEU A 343 19.75 33.58 -5.26
CA LEU A 343 19.40 33.61 -3.83
C LEU A 343 18.55 34.84 -3.45
N ASN A 344 18.64 35.93 -4.23
CA ASN A 344 17.83 37.13 -4.03
C ASN A 344 16.41 37.05 -4.61
N THR A 345 16.07 36.00 -5.37
CA THR A 345 14.77 35.91 -6.06
C THR A 345 13.71 35.10 -5.30
N LYS A 346 14.09 34.07 -4.53
CA LYS A 346 13.24 33.28 -3.60
C LYS A 346 14.13 32.53 -2.58
N MET A 347 13.55 32.05 -1.47
CA MET A 347 14.22 31.14 -0.51
C MET A 347 14.56 29.80 -1.18
N PHE A 348 15.71 29.75 -1.86
CA PHE A 348 16.25 28.57 -2.53
C PHE A 348 16.96 27.68 -1.50
N ILE A 349 16.58 26.40 -1.42
CA ILE A 349 17.19 25.44 -0.49
C ILE A 349 17.87 24.32 -1.29
N ALA A 350 19.17 24.14 -1.04
CA ALA A 350 19.98 23.06 -1.61
C ALA A 350 19.55 21.70 -1.02
N GLY A 351 19.44 20.68 -1.88
CA GLY A 351 18.99 19.32 -1.53
C GLY A 351 19.84 18.62 -0.45
N PRO A 352 19.36 17.53 0.19
CA PRO A 352 20.04 16.90 1.31
C PRO A 352 21.34 16.18 0.91
N LEU A 353 22.36 16.39 1.75
CA LEU A 353 23.60 15.61 1.98
C LEU A 353 24.69 15.58 0.89
N SER A 354 25.75 16.36 1.15
CA SER A 354 27.17 15.96 1.02
C SER A 354 27.73 15.64 -0.37
N GLN A 355 27.07 16.02 -1.45
CA GLN A 355 27.66 15.97 -2.79
C GLN A 355 27.54 17.34 -3.46
N GLU A 356 28.44 17.57 -4.43
CA GLU A 356 28.59 18.79 -5.23
C GLU A 356 27.26 19.56 -5.40
N TRP A 357 27.32 20.90 -5.30
CA TRP A 357 26.21 21.80 -5.61
C TRP A 357 25.29 21.21 -6.68
N PRO A 358 23.95 21.33 -6.59
CA PRO A 358 23.00 20.74 -7.56
C PRO A 358 23.06 21.45 -8.91
N ILE A 359 24.23 21.42 -9.54
CA ILE A 359 24.56 21.94 -10.85
C ILE A 359 24.73 20.72 -11.72
N LYS A 360 23.77 20.51 -12.62
CA LYS A 360 23.93 19.51 -13.65
C LYS A 360 24.46 20.19 -14.90
N LYS A 361 25.72 19.90 -15.24
CA LYS A 361 26.27 20.26 -16.55
C LYS A 361 25.63 19.37 -17.61
N PHE A 362 25.28 19.97 -18.74
CA PHE A 362 24.71 19.24 -19.85
C PHE A 362 25.84 18.78 -20.77
N ASP A 363 26.04 17.46 -20.85
CA ASP A 363 26.94 16.83 -21.84
C ASP A 363 26.33 16.81 -23.26
N GLY A 364 25.16 17.44 -23.47
CA GLY A 364 24.40 17.48 -24.72
C GLY A 364 23.19 18.45 -24.66
N ALA A 365 22.21 18.35 -25.56
CA ALA A 365 21.05 19.28 -25.57
C ALA A 365 20.01 19.03 -24.47
N SER A 366 20.07 17.89 -23.77
CA SER A 366 19.08 17.54 -22.74
C SER A 366 19.66 16.63 -21.68
N THR A 367 19.00 16.60 -20.52
CA THR A 367 19.31 15.68 -19.42
C THR A 367 18.01 15.14 -18.83
N THR A 368 18.08 13.99 -18.16
CA THR A 368 16.95 13.45 -17.39
C THR A 368 17.21 13.61 -15.90
N VAL A 369 16.21 14.10 -15.17
CA VAL A 369 16.24 14.21 -13.70
C VAL A 369 15.08 13.44 -13.06
N SER A 370 15.19 13.17 -11.76
CA SER A 370 14.14 12.51 -10.95
C SER A 370 13.99 13.31 -9.66
N PRO A 371 13.33 14.48 -9.73
CA PRO A 371 13.51 15.51 -8.72
C PRO A 371 12.63 15.36 -7.49
N PHE A 372 11.59 14.53 -7.54
CA PHE A 372 10.61 14.44 -6.46
C PHE A 372 11.07 13.47 -5.37
N ALA A 373 11.05 13.95 -4.13
CA ALA A 373 11.22 13.20 -2.89
C ALA A 373 9.91 13.22 -2.05
N PRO A 374 9.76 12.38 -1.02
CA PRO A 374 8.70 12.51 -0.02
C PRO A 374 8.63 13.95 0.49
N GLY A 375 7.45 14.55 0.51
CA GLY A 375 7.29 15.96 0.86
C GLY A 375 7.54 16.98 -0.25
N VAL A 376 8.02 16.55 -1.43
CA VAL A 376 8.32 17.46 -2.55
C VAL A 376 7.29 17.30 -3.66
N ASN A 377 6.45 18.33 -3.80
CA ASN A 377 5.48 18.42 -4.89
C ASN A 377 5.90 19.39 -6.00
N SER A 378 6.86 20.28 -5.74
CA SER A 378 7.33 21.28 -6.69
C SER A 378 8.85 21.19 -6.82
N PHE A 379 9.33 21.20 -8.05
CA PHE A 379 10.75 21.23 -8.38
C PHE A 379 11.04 22.49 -9.19
N ASP A 380 11.93 23.32 -8.67
CA ASP A 380 12.31 24.58 -9.29
C ASP A 380 13.74 24.49 -9.82
N TYR A 381 13.94 24.93 -11.06
CA TYR A 381 15.25 24.96 -11.69
C TYR A 381 15.45 26.19 -12.58
N TYR A 382 16.73 26.50 -12.78
CA TYR A 382 17.22 27.67 -13.47
C TYR A 382 18.34 27.25 -14.43
N PHE A 383 18.57 28.03 -15.48
CA PHE A 383 19.72 27.88 -16.35
C PHE A 383 20.71 29.03 -16.21
N LEU A 384 21.98 28.65 -16.20
CA LEU A 384 23.12 29.55 -16.23
C LEU A 384 23.92 29.34 -17.52
N ASP A 385 24.56 30.40 -18.00
CA ASP A 385 25.56 30.28 -19.07
C ASP A 385 26.90 29.70 -18.55
N ALA A 386 27.86 29.51 -19.45
CA ALA A 386 29.18 28.97 -19.11
C ALA A 386 30.00 29.83 -18.14
N LYS A 387 29.59 31.09 -17.91
CA LYS A 387 30.22 32.04 -16.98
C LYS A 387 29.44 32.16 -15.66
N GLY A 388 28.36 31.41 -15.50
CA GLY A 388 27.52 31.42 -14.31
C GLY A 388 26.44 32.50 -14.28
N LYS A 389 26.20 33.21 -15.38
CA LYS A 389 25.13 34.24 -15.44
C LYS A 389 23.78 33.58 -15.70
N LEU A 390 22.74 34.03 -14.99
CA LEU A 390 21.37 33.57 -15.19
C LEU A 390 20.87 33.89 -16.60
N ILE A 391 20.29 32.89 -17.27
CA ILE A 391 19.77 33.00 -18.65
C ILE A 391 18.32 32.53 -18.80
N SER A 392 17.66 32.11 -17.72
CA SER A 392 16.23 31.79 -17.70
C SER A 392 15.55 32.34 -16.45
N GLU A 393 14.24 32.56 -16.52
CA GLU A 393 13.41 32.66 -15.31
C GLU A 393 13.35 31.31 -14.59
N ALA A 394 12.80 31.32 -13.37
CA ALA A 394 12.54 30.09 -12.61
C ALA A 394 11.54 29.21 -13.37
N LEU A 395 11.93 27.98 -13.66
CA LEU A 395 11.06 26.98 -14.25
C LEU A 395 10.60 26.03 -13.15
N THR A 396 9.28 25.87 -13.01
CA THR A 396 8.67 25.04 -11.98
C THR A 396 8.00 23.82 -12.59
N ILE A 397 8.23 22.65 -12.00
CA ILE A 397 7.52 21.42 -12.35
C ILE A 397 6.83 20.88 -11.10
N THR A 398 5.51 20.76 -11.19
CA THR A 398 4.67 20.24 -10.11
C THR A 398 4.32 18.78 -10.36
N ARG A 399 4.49 17.93 -9.35
CA ARG A 399 3.97 16.57 -9.33
C ARG A 399 2.46 16.60 -9.15
N SER A 400 1.74 15.91 -10.04
CA SER A 400 0.27 15.80 -9.98
C SER A 400 -0.24 14.55 -9.28
N LEU A 401 0.64 13.60 -8.93
CA LEU A 401 0.29 12.31 -8.32
C LEU A 401 1.43 11.73 -7.47
N ASP A 402 1.19 11.32 -6.21
CA ASP A 402 2.09 10.48 -5.36
C ASP A 402 1.66 9.03 -5.28
N VAL A 403 0.36 8.81 -5.44
CA VAL A 403 -0.34 7.57 -5.16
C VAL A 403 -0.84 6.99 -6.47
N VAL A 404 -0.55 5.72 -6.73
CA VAL A 404 -1.32 4.99 -7.74
C VAL A 404 -2.39 4.22 -7.00
N GLU A 405 -3.63 4.49 -7.35
CA GLU A 405 -4.75 3.65 -6.97
C GLU A 405 -5.16 2.83 -8.19
N VAL A 406 -5.48 1.57 -7.96
CA VAL A 406 -6.15 0.71 -8.93
C VAL A 406 -7.58 0.47 -8.43
N PRO A 407 -8.47 1.49 -8.56
CA PRO A 407 -9.84 1.37 -8.08
C PRO A 407 -10.62 0.40 -8.98
N GLN A 408 -11.28 -0.58 -8.37
CA GLN A 408 -12.17 -1.50 -9.07
C GLN A 408 -13.52 -0.83 -9.34
N THR A 409 -13.58 0.17 -10.23
CA THR A 409 -14.87 0.73 -10.69
C THR A 409 -15.72 -0.31 -11.42
N LYS A 410 -15.09 -1.43 -11.86
CA LYS A 410 -15.72 -2.67 -12.31
C LYS A 410 -14.86 -3.85 -11.87
N LYS A 411 -15.03 -4.33 -10.62
CA LYS A 411 -14.42 -5.58 -10.16
C LYS A 411 -14.65 -6.65 -11.24
N ALA A 412 -13.57 -7.11 -11.90
CA ALA A 412 -13.69 -8.20 -12.86
C ALA A 412 -14.37 -9.37 -12.14
N ALA A 413 -15.36 -10.01 -12.77
CA ALA A 413 -16.10 -11.10 -12.14
C ALA A 413 -15.11 -12.18 -11.66
N GLY A 414 -15.12 -12.49 -10.36
CA GLY A 414 -14.20 -13.42 -9.71
C GLY A 414 -12.84 -12.84 -9.26
N SER A 415 -12.59 -11.54 -9.42
CA SER A 415 -11.38 -10.89 -8.90
C SER A 415 -11.39 -10.93 -7.38
N PHE A 416 -10.34 -11.48 -6.77
CA PHE A 416 -10.16 -11.41 -5.32
C PHE A 416 -9.56 -10.07 -4.87
N LEU A 417 -8.87 -9.35 -5.75
CA LEU A 417 -8.31 -8.04 -5.44
C LEU A 417 -9.38 -6.96 -5.67
N VAL A 418 -9.89 -6.38 -4.57
CA VAL A 418 -10.95 -5.37 -4.55
C VAL A 418 -10.38 -3.95 -4.64
N TYR A 419 -9.16 -3.77 -4.14
CA TYR A 419 -8.44 -2.51 -4.19
C TYR A 419 -6.97 -2.79 -4.04
N SER A 420 -6.14 -2.04 -4.75
CA SER A 420 -4.73 -1.91 -4.41
C SER A 420 -4.30 -0.47 -4.63
N ALA A 421 -3.41 0.00 -3.77
CA ALA A 421 -2.79 1.30 -3.92
C ALA A 421 -1.37 1.29 -3.39
N TYR A 422 -0.55 2.18 -3.93
CA TYR A 422 0.83 2.32 -3.52
C TYR A 422 1.34 3.75 -3.69
N THR A 423 2.21 4.17 -2.78
CA THR A 423 3.04 5.37 -2.92
C THR A 423 4.39 4.96 -3.50
N GLN A 424 5.07 5.84 -4.23
CA GLN A 424 6.35 5.47 -4.85
C GLN A 424 7.56 5.95 -4.06
N LYS A 425 8.50 5.01 -3.89
CA LYS A 425 9.90 5.28 -3.57
C LYS A 425 10.51 6.26 -4.58
N VAL A 426 11.38 7.13 -4.10
CA VAL A 426 12.28 7.94 -4.94
C VAL A 426 13.14 7.01 -5.78
N GLY A 427 12.86 6.93 -7.09
CA GLY A 427 13.67 6.17 -8.04
C GLY A 427 13.30 4.69 -8.22
N SER A 428 12.79 4.40 -9.43
CA SER A 428 12.91 3.14 -10.20
C SER A 428 12.21 1.86 -9.75
N LYS A 429 11.80 1.69 -8.48
CA LYS A 429 11.31 0.38 -8.01
C LYS A 429 9.80 0.25 -7.83
N ALA A 430 9.03 1.33 -7.83
CA ALA A 430 7.59 1.24 -7.52
C ALA A 430 6.68 0.91 -8.72
N GLU A 431 7.25 0.74 -9.93
CA GLU A 431 6.51 0.41 -11.16
C GLU A 431 6.10 -1.06 -11.26
N LYS A 432 6.35 -1.85 -10.21
CA LYS A 432 6.21 -3.31 -10.18
C LYS A 432 5.29 -3.78 -9.05
N TYR A 433 4.43 -2.91 -8.54
CA TYR A 433 3.49 -3.22 -7.47
C TYR A 433 2.11 -3.51 -8.07
N THR A 434 1.62 -4.73 -7.82
CA THR A 434 0.25 -5.11 -8.17
C THR A 434 -0.65 -5.26 -6.95
N GLY A 435 -0.09 -5.06 -5.75
CA GLY A 435 -0.77 -5.19 -4.48
C GLY A 435 -0.72 -6.60 -3.91
N MET A 436 -0.04 -7.54 -4.55
CA MET A 436 0.05 -8.93 -4.14
C MET A 436 1.45 -9.47 -4.39
N ASN A 437 2.03 -10.12 -3.39
CA ASN A 437 3.27 -10.86 -3.52
C ASN A 437 3.04 -12.39 -3.45
N ILE A 438 4.05 -13.14 -3.88
CA ILE A 438 4.15 -14.59 -3.79
C ILE A 438 5.60 -14.96 -3.49
N ALA A 439 5.84 -16.07 -2.77
CA ALA A 439 7.17 -16.58 -2.59
C ALA A 439 7.74 -17.11 -3.91
N LEU A 440 9.02 -16.85 -4.14
CA LEU A 440 9.73 -17.45 -5.25
C LEU A 440 9.66 -18.97 -5.16
N PHE A 441 9.45 -19.63 -6.30
CA PHE A 441 9.56 -21.08 -6.34
C PHE A 441 11.01 -21.51 -5.98
N ASN A 442 11.14 -22.67 -5.32
CA ASN A 442 12.35 -23.11 -4.63
C ASN A 442 12.88 -22.14 -3.54
N SER A 443 12.08 -21.25 -2.97
CA SER A 443 12.35 -20.68 -1.65
C SER A 443 11.33 -21.23 -0.67
N ALA A 444 11.74 -22.22 0.11
CA ALA A 444 10.98 -22.67 1.27
C ALA A 444 11.53 -21.93 2.50
N PRO A 445 10.75 -21.03 3.12
CA PRO A 445 11.23 -20.25 4.25
C PRO A 445 11.27 -21.08 5.54
N SER A 446 10.39 -22.09 5.69
CA SER A 446 10.37 -23.03 6.82
C SER A 446 9.75 -24.40 6.51
N MET A 447 9.76 -25.30 7.50
CA MET A 447 9.11 -26.61 7.43
C MET A 447 7.57 -26.51 7.39
N ASP A 448 6.97 -25.56 8.09
CA ASP A 448 5.51 -25.38 8.13
C ASP A 448 4.98 -24.91 6.77
N TYR A 449 5.82 -24.24 5.98
CA TYR A 449 5.49 -23.84 4.62
C TYR A 449 5.08 -25.02 3.73
N PHE A 450 5.61 -26.22 3.99
CA PHE A 450 5.25 -27.43 3.22
C PHE A 450 3.79 -27.84 3.38
N GLU A 451 3.17 -27.49 4.50
CA GLU A 451 1.83 -27.92 4.88
C GLU A 451 0.73 -26.90 4.49
N LEU A 452 1.10 -25.76 3.90
CA LEU A 452 0.10 -24.76 3.50
C LEU A 452 -0.85 -25.33 2.44
N GLU A 453 -2.16 -25.07 2.62
CA GLU A 453 -3.19 -25.55 1.70
C GLU A 453 -2.97 -25.03 0.27
N PHE A 454 -2.40 -23.83 0.14
CA PHE A 454 -2.00 -23.28 -1.17
C PHE A 454 -1.01 -24.20 -1.89
N ASN A 455 0.07 -24.58 -1.20
CA ASN A 455 1.13 -25.42 -1.75
C ASN A 455 0.60 -26.80 -2.14
N GLN A 456 -0.30 -27.37 -1.34
CA GLN A 456 -0.98 -28.62 -1.66
C GLN A 456 -1.91 -28.48 -2.87
N ALA A 457 -2.63 -27.35 -3.00
CA ALA A 457 -3.58 -27.11 -4.07
C ALA A 457 -2.90 -26.93 -5.43
N VAL A 458 -1.82 -26.15 -5.49
CA VAL A 458 -1.17 -25.76 -6.76
C VAL A 458 0.11 -26.54 -7.07
N GLY A 459 0.71 -27.23 -6.09
CA GLY A 459 1.98 -27.92 -6.25
C GLY A 459 3.19 -26.98 -6.37
N TRP A 460 3.11 -25.79 -5.78
CA TRP A 460 4.12 -24.73 -5.92
C TRP A 460 5.52 -25.18 -5.48
N LEU A 461 5.61 -26.00 -4.44
CA LEU A 461 6.87 -26.53 -3.89
C LEU A 461 7.55 -27.58 -4.78
N LYS A 462 6.88 -28.08 -5.82
CA LYS A 462 7.47 -29.02 -6.78
C LYS A 462 8.25 -28.31 -7.89
N LEU A 463 8.19 -26.98 -7.91
CA LEU A 463 8.92 -26.09 -8.82
C LEU A 463 10.25 -25.70 -8.19
#